data_AF-A0A2V7UPE2-F1
#
_entry.id   AF-A0A2V7UPE2-F1
#
_cell.length_a   1.000
_cell.length_b   1.000
_cell.length_c   1.000
_cell.angle_alpha   90.00
_cell.angle_beta   90.00
_cell.angle_gamma   90.00
#
_symmetry.space_group_name_H-M   'P 1'
#
loop_
_entity.id
_entity.type
_entity.pdbx_description
1 polymer ?
#
loop_
_entity_poly.entity_id
_entity_poly.type
_entity_poly.pdbx_seq_one_letter_code
_entity_poly.pdbx_strand_id
1 'polypeptide(L)'
;MPQVTVGLEKWLEGQTTRPSILTRIHPLDLPDKQPARPRTMMISAGHNPGVSVDLPVGRYLFEAYLPSGEIATETATIIAGANKPVVLRATDSPHEWLSWQHLATQAPARPPAPTDMVAQPVPLDVVTGAEPPAALPKALVGVWKGASPEKLLWTPLNVPARPGSAQPMVDGRLSVTSYLFEQGPWHDGGRYYGLMRQAPAGSPLLAVLPLPWRQADLTGPGLVDVVVDAHETRAKGRREWPVRISVVVRDNVMASVFGYLAAGDLPTAARVTETAVDMLYQKVENPLAAAGGAYVLVQQPIDPAHPPIWVPWLQNLRNWFEWLPDGAILDGWAHLNGIGRSANVKEASAAFVAAVERGVPFYSAGARLLFEGLTRVDAAGEAARPPGFADAFDFARGLALRVDVRQPFTVVRLG
;
A
#
# COMPACT_ATOMS: atom_id res chain seq x y z
N MET A 1 -6.32 -33.89 17.28
CA MET A 1 -6.96 -32.60 17.64
C MET A 1 -8.13 -32.39 16.68
N PRO A 2 -9.27 -31.82 17.11
CA PRO A 2 -10.32 -31.40 16.19
C PRO A 2 -9.77 -30.50 15.07
N GLN A 3 -10.22 -30.74 13.84
CA GLN A 3 -9.91 -29.88 12.69
C GLN A 3 -11.05 -28.88 12.50
N VAL A 4 -10.71 -27.60 12.44
CA VAL A 4 -11.68 -26.50 12.33
C VAL A 4 -11.36 -25.69 11.08
N THR A 5 -12.36 -25.34 10.30
CA THR A 5 -12.20 -24.44 9.15
C THR A 5 -12.42 -23.00 9.60
N VAL A 6 -11.46 -22.12 9.30
CA VAL A 6 -11.51 -20.70 9.68
C VAL A 6 -11.38 -19.83 8.43
N GLY A 7 -12.22 -18.79 8.29
CA GLY A 7 -12.19 -17.91 7.14
C GLY A 7 -12.86 -16.55 7.38
N LEU A 8 -12.53 -15.54 6.56
CA LEU A 8 -13.13 -14.21 6.61
C LEU A 8 -14.17 -14.04 5.50
N GLU A 9 -15.45 -14.06 5.83
CA GLU A 9 -16.51 -13.85 4.84
C GLU A 9 -16.54 -12.39 4.43
N LYS A 10 -16.22 -12.15 3.15
CA LYS A 10 -16.30 -10.84 2.52
C LYS A 10 -16.51 -11.06 1.02
N TRP A 11 -17.54 -10.46 0.45
CA TRP A 11 -17.66 -10.42 -1.01
C TRP A 11 -16.54 -9.57 -1.58
N LEU A 12 -15.87 -10.04 -2.63
CA LEU A 12 -14.78 -9.36 -3.30
C LEU A 12 -15.00 -9.47 -4.81
N GLU A 13 -15.33 -8.34 -5.44
CA GLU A 13 -15.73 -8.30 -6.85
C GLU A 13 -14.60 -8.77 -7.77
N GLY A 14 -14.98 -9.59 -8.76
CA GLY A 14 -14.09 -10.07 -9.82
C GLY A 14 -13.02 -11.05 -9.33
N GLN A 15 -13.14 -11.55 -8.11
CA GLN A 15 -12.11 -12.36 -7.50
C GLN A 15 -12.12 -13.81 -7.98
N THR A 16 -10.97 -14.26 -8.50
CA THR A 16 -10.68 -15.66 -8.83
C THR A 16 -9.91 -16.38 -7.72
N THR A 17 -9.07 -15.67 -6.97
CA THR A 17 -8.23 -16.20 -5.87
C THR A 17 -8.42 -15.39 -4.59
N ARG A 18 -8.53 -16.07 -3.44
CA ARG A 18 -8.88 -15.45 -2.14
C ARG A 18 -7.68 -14.75 -1.49
N PRO A 19 -7.80 -13.53 -0.93
CA PRO A 19 -6.70 -12.84 -0.30
C PRO A 19 -6.35 -13.50 1.03
N SER A 20 -5.09 -13.40 1.40
CA SER A 20 -4.61 -13.90 2.69
C SER A 20 -4.71 -12.81 3.77
N ILE A 21 -5.42 -13.11 4.86
CA ILE A 21 -5.63 -12.22 6.00
C ILE A 21 -4.98 -12.80 7.25
N LEU A 22 -4.19 -11.98 7.95
CA LEU A 22 -3.54 -12.38 9.18
C LEU A 22 -4.57 -12.56 10.30
N THR A 23 -4.59 -13.72 10.93
CA THR A 23 -5.52 -14.06 12.01
C THR A 23 -4.80 -14.60 13.23
N ARG A 24 -5.13 -14.06 14.41
CA ARG A 24 -4.68 -14.56 15.71
C ARG A 24 -5.80 -15.37 16.38
N ILE A 25 -5.40 -16.46 17.02
CA ILE A 25 -6.29 -17.37 17.72
C ILE A 25 -5.85 -17.39 19.18
N HIS A 26 -6.66 -16.80 20.04
CA HIS A 26 -6.43 -16.67 21.47
C HIS A 26 -7.25 -17.74 22.20
N PRO A 27 -6.60 -18.69 22.89
CA PRO A 27 -7.33 -19.57 23.81
C PRO A 27 -7.89 -18.74 24.97
N LEU A 28 -9.19 -18.88 25.23
CA LEU A 28 -9.89 -18.23 26.33
C LEU A 28 -9.99 -19.17 27.54
N ASP A 29 -10.43 -20.41 27.30
CA ASP A 29 -10.59 -21.45 28.32
C ASP A 29 -10.09 -22.80 27.75
N LEU A 30 -8.93 -23.28 28.21
CA LEU A 30 -8.44 -24.62 27.89
C LEU A 30 -8.71 -25.57 29.07
N PRO A 31 -9.25 -26.78 28.84
CA PRO A 31 -9.56 -27.74 29.90
C PRO A 31 -8.35 -28.24 30.73
N ASP A 32 -7.11 -27.95 30.33
CA ASP A 32 -5.90 -28.40 31.01
C ASP A 32 -4.87 -27.27 31.18
N LYS A 33 -4.02 -27.37 32.22
CA LYS A 33 -2.92 -26.44 32.58
C LYS A 33 -1.79 -26.32 31.54
N GLN A 34 -2.07 -26.48 30.24
CA GLN A 34 -1.10 -26.15 29.20
C GLN A 34 -1.01 -24.62 29.05
N PRO A 35 0.20 -24.03 28.97
CA PRO A 35 0.33 -22.62 28.68
C PRO A 35 -0.28 -22.35 27.30
N ALA A 36 -1.40 -21.64 27.33
CA ALA A 36 -2.23 -21.38 26.18
C ALA A 36 -1.58 -20.26 25.34
N ARG A 37 -0.66 -20.63 24.44
CA ARG A 37 0.00 -19.65 23.56
C ARG A 37 -0.94 -19.29 22.41
N PRO A 38 -1.16 -17.98 22.14
CA PRO A 38 -1.85 -17.54 20.94
C PRO A 38 -1.20 -18.14 19.69
N ARG A 39 -2.03 -18.59 18.75
CA ARG A 39 -1.57 -19.03 17.44
C ARG A 39 -1.81 -17.93 16.42
N THR A 40 -1.03 -17.92 15.35
CA THR A 40 -1.17 -16.95 14.26
C THR A 40 -1.12 -17.70 12.94
N MET A 41 -2.00 -17.35 12.01
CA MET A 41 -2.05 -17.94 10.67
C MET A 41 -2.66 -17.00 9.64
N MET A 42 -2.45 -17.31 8.37
CA MET A 42 -3.15 -16.66 7.27
C MET A 42 -4.44 -17.43 6.98
N ILE A 43 -5.57 -16.73 6.93
CA ILE A 43 -6.85 -17.28 6.47
C ILE A 43 -7.24 -16.65 5.15
N SER A 44 -8.04 -17.34 4.36
CA SER A 44 -8.60 -16.77 3.14
C SER A 44 -9.74 -15.79 3.44
N ALA A 45 -9.86 -14.72 2.67
CA ALA A 45 -11.06 -13.89 2.60
C ALA A 45 -11.83 -14.13 1.29
N GLY A 46 -13.15 -14.06 1.32
CA GLY A 46 -13.96 -14.28 0.12
C GLY A 46 -15.33 -14.87 0.42
N HIS A 47 -15.99 -15.40 -0.62
CA HIS A 47 -17.19 -16.20 -0.46
C HIS A 47 -16.84 -17.64 -0.04
N ASN A 48 -17.44 -18.16 1.03
CA ASN A 48 -17.14 -19.47 1.65
C ASN A 48 -15.64 -19.71 1.94
N PRO A 49 -14.97 -18.78 2.65
CA PRO A 49 -13.55 -18.85 2.95
C PRO A 49 -13.24 -20.00 3.91
N GLY A 50 -12.00 -20.47 3.91
CA GLY A 50 -11.62 -21.56 4.81
C GLY A 50 -10.18 -22.00 4.69
N VAL A 51 -9.47 -22.02 5.81
CA VAL A 51 -8.23 -22.75 6.02
C VAL A 51 -8.44 -23.68 7.21
N SER A 52 -8.01 -24.93 7.08
CA SER A 52 -8.13 -25.90 8.16
C SER A 52 -7.03 -25.72 9.20
N VAL A 53 -7.41 -25.74 10.47
CA VAL A 53 -6.50 -25.64 11.62
C VAL A 53 -6.83 -26.69 12.68
N ASP A 54 -5.80 -27.31 13.22
CA ASP A 54 -5.94 -28.26 14.32
C ASP A 54 -5.91 -27.53 15.67
N LEU A 55 -7.04 -27.51 16.38
CA LEU A 55 -7.18 -26.84 17.68
C LEU A 55 -7.63 -27.84 18.75
N PRO A 56 -7.04 -27.82 19.96
CA PRO A 56 -7.59 -28.56 21.10
C PRO A 56 -9.04 -28.17 21.40
N VAL A 57 -9.78 -29.06 22.03
CA VAL A 57 -11.12 -28.75 22.58
C VAL A 57 -10.98 -27.61 23.58
N GLY A 58 -11.86 -26.61 23.48
CA GLY A 58 -11.78 -25.40 24.30
C GLY A 58 -12.47 -24.21 23.65
N ARG A 59 -12.46 -23.07 24.34
CA ARG A 59 -13.04 -21.81 23.85
C ARG A 59 -11.94 -20.89 23.33
N TYR A 60 -12.15 -20.27 22.18
CA TYR A 60 -11.17 -19.42 21.52
C TYR A 60 -11.78 -18.12 21.00
N LEU A 61 -10.99 -17.05 21.03
CA LEU A 61 -11.22 -15.80 20.33
C LEU A 61 -10.36 -15.77 19.07
N PHE A 62 -10.97 -15.49 17.93
CA PHE A 62 -10.33 -15.30 16.65
C PHE A 62 -10.31 -13.81 16.34
N GLU A 63 -9.16 -13.26 15.95
CA GLU A 63 -8.99 -11.87 15.56
C GLU A 63 -8.30 -11.81 14.20
N ALA A 64 -9.02 -11.40 13.16
CA ALA A 64 -8.47 -11.14 11.83
C ALA A 64 -8.14 -9.65 11.69
N TYR A 65 -6.89 -9.36 11.35
CA TYR A 65 -6.35 -8.02 11.15
C TYR A 65 -6.43 -7.69 9.67
N LEU A 66 -7.43 -6.89 9.30
CA LEU A 66 -7.66 -6.53 7.90
C LEU A 66 -6.68 -5.44 7.45
N PRO A 67 -6.38 -5.37 6.14
CA PRO A 67 -5.51 -4.34 5.62
C PRO A 67 -6.02 -2.90 5.83
N SER A 68 -7.35 -2.72 5.90
CA SER A 68 -7.98 -1.45 6.27
C SER A 68 -7.66 -0.97 7.69
N GLY A 69 -7.06 -1.82 8.53
CA GLY A 69 -6.89 -1.60 9.98
C GLY A 69 -8.11 -2.03 10.81
N GLU A 70 -9.19 -2.51 10.17
CA GLU A 70 -10.30 -3.16 10.86
C GLU A 70 -9.83 -4.46 11.52
N ILE A 71 -10.31 -4.75 12.73
CA ILE A 71 -10.10 -6.04 13.38
C ILE A 71 -11.44 -6.75 13.44
N ALA A 72 -11.62 -7.79 12.61
CA ALA A 72 -12.78 -8.65 12.67
C ALA A 72 -12.57 -9.69 13.78
N THR A 73 -13.57 -9.90 14.64
CA THR A 73 -13.46 -10.83 15.77
C THR A 73 -14.59 -11.85 15.77
N GLU A 74 -14.32 -13.07 16.22
CA GLU A 74 -15.31 -14.12 16.41
C GLU A 74 -14.91 -15.03 17.58
N THR A 75 -15.88 -15.46 18.40
CA THR A 75 -15.61 -16.42 19.49
C THR A 75 -16.24 -17.77 19.17
N ALA A 76 -15.47 -18.85 19.26
CA ALA A 76 -15.98 -20.19 19.01
C ALA A 76 -15.54 -21.19 20.07
N THR A 77 -16.43 -22.15 20.36
CA THR A 77 -16.16 -23.31 21.20
C THR A 77 -15.86 -24.50 20.29
N ILE A 78 -14.65 -25.04 20.40
CA ILE A 78 -14.22 -26.22 19.67
C ILE A 78 -14.55 -27.44 20.52
N ILE A 79 -15.38 -28.34 19.97
CA ILE A 79 -15.80 -29.59 20.60
C ILE A 79 -15.35 -30.78 19.76
N ALA A 80 -15.09 -31.92 20.40
CA ALA A 80 -14.68 -33.12 19.69
C ALA A 80 -15.81 -33.61 18.75
N GLY A 81 -15.47 -33.89 17.49
CA GLY A 81 -16.41 -34.46 16.51
C GLY A 81 -17.37 -33.48 15.84
N ALA A 82 -17.33 -32.18 16.15
CA ALA A 82 -18.11 -31.17 15.43
C ALA A 82 -17.20 -30.29 14.55
N ASN A 83 -17.44 -30.33 13.23
CA ASN A 83 -16.76 -29.49 12.25
C ASN A 83 -17.58 -28.25 11.93
N LYS A 84 -17.84 -27.38 12.92
CA LYS A 84 -18.49 -26.09 12.65
C LYS A 84 -17.42 -25.09 12.16
N PRO A 85 -17.59 -24.47 10.98
CA PRO A 85 -16.66 -23.46 10.52
C PRO A 85 -16.74 -22.21 11.40
N VAL A 86 -15.60 -21.59 11.65
CA VAL A 86 -15.48 -20.28 12.29
C VAL A 86 -15.39 -19.24 11.18
N VAL A 87 -16.42 -18.42 11.06
CA VAL A 87 -16.53 -17.42 9.99
C VAL A 87 -16.46 -16.03 10.61
N LEU A 88 -15.35 -15.35 10.38
CA LEU A 88 -15.21 -13.93 10.72
C LEU A 88 -15.93 -13.09 9.67
N ARG A 89 -16.44 -11.92 10.06
CA ARG A 89 -17.11 -10.98 9.14
C ARG A 89 -16.43 -9.63 9.19
N ALA A 90 -16.14 -9.08 8.02
CA ALA A 90 -15.67 -7.71 7.86
C ALA A 90 -16.86 -6.76 7.67
N THR A 91 -16.60 -5.47 7.76
CA THR A 91 -17.57 -4.44 7.40
C THR A 91 -18.02 -4.59 5.93
N ASP A 92 -19.33 -4.55 5.71
CA ASP A 92 -19.93 -4.63 4.38
C ASP A 92 -19.58 -3.40 3.54
N SER A 93 -19.36 -3.62 2.24
CA SER A 93 -19.22 -2.52 1.29
C SER A 93 -20.62 -2.06 0.80
N PRO A 94 -20.85 -0.75 0.63
CA PRO A 94 -22.12 -0.25 0.08
C PRO A 94 -22.42 -0.75 -1.33
N HIS A 95 -21.37 -1.07 -2.09
CA HIS A 95 -21.43 -1.64 -3.42
C HIS A 95 -20.42 -2.77 -3.58
N GLU A 96 -20.69 -3.71 -4.47
CA GLU A 96 -19.76 -4.78 -4.83
C GLU A 96 -18.44 -4.23 -5.40
N TRP A 97 -18.51 -3.21 -6.26
CA TRP A 97 -17.34 -2.56 -6.85
C TRP A 97 -16.48 -1.76 -5.87
N LEU A 98 -16.94 -1.56 -4.63
CA LEU A 98 -16.15 -0.97 -3.54
C LEU A 98 -15.60 -2.01 -2.55
N SER A 99 -15.88 -3.29 -2.76
CA SER A 99 -15.51 -4.37 -1.82
C SER A 99 -14.02 -4.43 -1.49
N TRP A 100 -13.16 -4.30 -2.52
CA TRP A 100 -11.71 -4.28 -2.36
C TRP A 100 -11.21 -3.04 -1.63
N GLN A 101 -11.81 -1.88 -1.90
CA GLN A 101 -11.49 -0.63 -1.22
C GLN A 101 -11.82 -0.73 0.28
N HIS A 102 -12.96 -1.33 0.64
CA HIS A 102 -13.33 -1.58 2.04
C HIS A 102 -12.47 -2.65 2.72
N LEU A 103 -11.86 -3.58 1.97
CA LEU A 103 -10.89 -4.52 2.53
C LEU A 103 -9.54 -3.83 2.80
N ALA A 104 -9.11 -3.00 1.85
CA ALA A 104 -7.76 -2.46 1.78
C ALA A 104 -7.57 -1.14 2.53
N THR A 105 -8.63 -0.35 2.69
CA THR A 105 -8.57 1.01 3.21
C THR A 105 -9.72 1.27 4.18
N GLN A 106 -9.60 2.34 4.98
CA GLN A 106 -10.71 2.89 5.75
C GLN A 106 -11.68 3.66 4.84
N ALA A 107 -12.27 2.95 3.88
CA ALA A 107 -13.25 3.49 2.95
C ALA A 107 -14.46 4.05 3.71
N PRO A 108 -15.13 5.08 3.17
CA PRO A 108 -16.29 5.69 3.84
C PRO A 108 -17.37 4.64 4.08
N ALA A 109 -17.63 4.35 5.36
CA ALA A 109 -18.80 3.59 5.79
C ALA A 109 -20.06 4.42 5.52
N ARG A 110 -21.20 3.76 5.29
CA ARG A 110 -22.49 4.40 4.99
C ARG A 110 -23.03 5.25 6.17
N PRO A 111 -23.48 6.51 5.96
CA PRO A 111 -24.61 7.08 6.73
C PRO A 111 -25.56 7.97 5.85
N PRO A 112 -26.70 8.53 6.36
CA PRO A 112 -28.03 8.21 5.81
C PRO A 112 -28.61 9.19 4.78
N ALA A 113 -29.69 8.69 4.17
CA ALA A 113 -30.80 9.36 3.48
C ALA A 113 -30.55 9.96 2.07
N PRO A 114 -31.60 9.97 1.21
CA PRO A 114 -31.47 10.30 -0.19
C PRO A 114 -31.36 11.81 -0.40
N THR A 115 -30.32 12.22 -1.11
CA THR A 115 -30.30 13.51 -1.80
C THR A 115 -30.54 13.27 -3.28
N ASP A 116 -31.50 13.98 -3.86
CA ASP A 116 -31.82 14.04 -5.30
C ASP A 116 -30.75 14.80 -6.10
N MET A 117 -29.48 14.53 -5.83
CA MET A 117 -28.37 15.12 -6.58
C MET A 117 -27.85 14.13 -7.60
N VAL A 118 -27.82 14.57 -8.86
CA VAL A 118 -27.07 13.89 -9.91
C VAL A 118 -25.59 13.90 -9.52
N ALA A 119 -25.03 12.72 -9.31
CA ALA A 119 -23.62 12.57 -9.03
C ALA A 119 -22.84 12.97 -10.29
N GLN A 120 -21.98 13.99 -10.20
CA GLN A 120 -21.00 14.24 -11.25
C GLN A 120 -19.71 13.46 -10.90
N PRO A 121 -19.15 12.69 -11.85
CA PRO A 121 -17.88 12.02 -11.64
C PRO A 121 -16.80 13.06 -11.35
N VAL A 122 -15.95 12.77 -10.37
CA VAL A 122 -14.77 13.62 -10.12
C VAL A 122 -13.68 13.20 -11.10
N PRO A 123 -13.27 14.07 -12.06
CA PRO A 123 -12.37 13.67 -13.13
C PRO A 123 -10.97 13.34 -12.62
N LEU A 124 -10.42 12.23 -13.11
CA LEU A 124 -9.05 11.79 -12.91
C LEU A 124 -8.40 11.56 -14.27
N ASP A 125 -7.43 12.41 -14.63
CA ASP A 125 -6.66 12.24 -15.86
C ASP A 125 -5.56 11.20 -15.63
N VAL A 126 -5.47 10.19 -16.48
CA VAL A 126 -4.28 9.34 -16.51
C VAL A 126 -3.21 10.05 -17.32
N VAL A 127 -2.06 10.29 -16.70
CA VAL A 127 -0.95 11.00 -17.32
C VAL A 127 0.35 10.23 -17.11
N THR A 128 1.31 10.45 -18.00
CA THR A 128 2.73 10.19 -17.73
C THR A 128 3.45 11.53 -17.54
N GLY A 129 4.53 11.51 -16.75
CA GLY A 129 5.17 12.73 -16.25
C GLY A 129 6.46 13.13 -16.97
N ALA A 130 6.53 14.43 -17.32
CA ALA A 130 7.66 15.28 -17.70
C ALA A 130 9.00 14.59 -17.92
N GLU A 131 9.23 14.06 -19.12
CA GLU A 131 10.53 13.47 -19.44
C GLU A 131 11.65 14.51 -19.43
N PRO A 132 12.81 14.17 -18.84
CA PRO A 132 13.12 12.92 -18.11
C PRO A 132 12.62 12.93 -16.64
N PRO A 133 12.35 11.76 -16.01
CA PRO A 133 11.80 11.61 -14.65
C PRO A 133 12.45 12.46 -13.54
N ALA A 134 13.74 12.76 -13.66
CA ALA A 134 14.49 13.65 -12.76
C ALA A 134 13.96 15.11 -12.73
N ALA A 135 13.23 15.53 -13.76
CA ALA A 135 12.64 16.86 -13.83
C ALA A 135 11.41 17.01 -12.90
N LEU A 136 10.67 15.92 -12.65
CA LEU A 136 9.43 15.97 -11.87
C LEU A 136 9.67 16.40 -10.41
N PRO A 137 10.62 15.83 -9.64
CA PRO A 137 10.92 16.28 -8.28
C PRO A 137 11.20 17.79 -8.20
N LYS A 138 12.04 18.30 -9.11
CA LYS A 138 12.38 19.72 -9.16
C LYS A 138 11.17 20.59 -9.50
N ALA A 139 10.35 20.14 -10.44
CA ALA A 139 9.13 20.84 -10.82
C ALA A 139 8.12 20.87 -9.65
N LEU A 140 7.94 19.76 -8.93
CA LEU A 140 7.11 19.67 -7.74
C LEU A 140 7.60 20.63 -6.63
N VAL A 141 8.91 20.67 -6.37
CA VAL A 141 9.49 21.64 -5.42
C VAL A 141 9.18 23.08 -5.85
N GLY A 142 9.26 23.39 -7.15
CA GLY A 142 8.85 24.68 -7.70
C GLY A 142 7.39 25.01 -7.38
N VAL A 143 6.48 24.05 -7.58
CA VAL A 143 5.05 24.22 -7.27
C VAL A 143 4.84 24.45 -5.77
N TRP A 144 5.49 23.67 -4.92
CA TRP A 144 5.41 23.84 -3.45
C TRP A 144 6.00 25.16 -2.94
N LYS A 145 6.88 25.79 -3.72
CA LYS A 145 7.43 27.13 -3.49
C LYS A 145 6.59 28.24 -4.13
N GLY A 146 5.42 27.92 -4.71
CA GLY A 146 4.44 28.88 -5.22
C GLY A 146 4.34 28.97 -6.75
N ALA A 147 5.05 28.12 -7.51
CA ALA A 147 4.79 28.02 -8.94
C ALA A 147 3.40 27.41 -9.21
N SER A 148 2.73 27.84 -10.28
CA SER A 148 1.44 27.26 -10.66
C SER A 148 1.60 25.76 -11.01
N PRO A 149 0.76 24.86 -10.45
CA PRO A 149 0.72 23.44 -10.83
C PRO A 149 0.45 23.21 -12.33
N GLU A 150 -0.19 24.17 -13.00
CA GLU A 150 -0.48 24.09 -14.45
C GLU A 150 0.78 24.14 -15.32
N LYS A 151 1.91 24.61 -14.76
CA LYS A 151 3.22 24.60 -15.45
C LYS A 151 3.85 23.21 -15.50
N LEU A 152 3.32 22.24 -14.75
CA LEU A 152 3.74 20.85 -14.87
C LEU A 152 3.29 20.30 -16.23
N LEU A 153 4.26 19.96 -17.07
CA LEU A 153 4.01 19.36 -18.38
C LEU A 153 3.70 17.88 -18.20
N TRP A 154 2.45 17.53 -18.52
CA TRP A 154 1.94 16.16 -18.46
C TRP A 154 1.59 15.70 -19.86
N THR A 155 1.92 14.45 -20.16
CA THR A 155 1.44 13.80 -21.39
C THR A 155 0.21 12.98 -21.04
N PRO A 156 -1.00 13.38 -21.49
CA PRO A 156 -2.22 12.64 -21.21
C PRO A 156 -2.23 11.31 -21.95
N LEU A 157 -2.77 10.28 -21.31
CA LEU A 157 -2.99 8.97 -21.90
C LEU A 157 -4.50 8.73 -22.01
N ASN A 158 -4.95 8.28 -23.19
CA ASN A 158 -6.33 7.91 -23.38
C ASN A 158 -6.55 6.48 -22.86
N VAL A 159 -6.99 6.37 -21.61
CA VAL A 159 -7.24 5.11 -20.92
C VAL A 159 -8.70 5.08 -20.48
N PRO A 160 -9.45 4.00 -20.75
CA PRO A 160 -10.82 3.89 -20.27
C PRO A 160 -10.85 3.90 -18.74
N ALA A 161 -11.90 4.48 -18.16
CA ALA A 161 -12.06 4.57 -16.71
C ALA A 161 -12.24 3.20 -16.04
N ARG A 162 -12.74 2.21 -16.79
CA ARG A 162 -12.85 0.81 -16.38
C ARG A 162 -12.88 -0.13 -17.60
N PRO A 163 -12.69 -1.45 -17.44
CA PRO A 163 -12.75 -2.39 -18.55
C PRO A 163 -14.05 -2.23 -19.34
N GLY A 164 -13.92 -2.00 -20.64
CA GLY A 164 -15.07 -1.81 -21.56
C GLY A 164 -15.87 -0.51 -21.39
N SER A 165 -15.44 0.47 -20.59
CA SER A 165 -16.17 1.74 -20.45
C SER A 165 -15.27 2.94 -20.18
N ALA A 166 -15.51 4.03 -20.92
CA ALA A 166 -14.90 5.33 -20.65
C ALA A 166 -15.47 6.04 -19.40
N GLN A 167 -16.59 5.54 -18.84
CA GLN A 167 -17.25 6.15 -17.68
C GLN A 167 -16.86 5.43 -16.39
N PRO A 168 -16.43 6.16 -15.34
CA PRO A 168 -16.14 5.58 -14.03
C PRO A 168 -17.42 5.11 -13.33
N MET A 169 -17.25 4.35 -12.25
CA MET A 169 -18.36 4.03 -11.35
C MET A 169 -18.55 5.16 -10.35
N VAL A 170 -19.79 5.56 -10.07
CA VAL A 170 -20.09 6.72 -9.24
C VAL A 170 -21.22 6.39 -8.26
N ASP A 171 -21.04 6.77 -6.99
CA ASP A 171 -22.12 6.90 -6.01
C ASP A 171 -22.19 8.33 -5.50
N GLY A 172 -23.22 9.07 -5.93
CA GLY A 172 -23.45 10.45 -5.48
C GLY A 172 -23.89 10.59 -4.03
N ARG A 173 -24.48 9.56 -3.43
CA ARG A 173 -24.83 9.58 -1.99
C ARG A 173 -23.57 9.56 -1.16
N LEU A 174 -22.60 8.73 -1.56
CA LEU A 174 -21.30 8.64 -0.90
C LEU A 174 -20.30 9.71 -1.37
N SER A 175 -20.55 10.39 -2.49
CA SER A 175 -19.58 11.28 -3.17
C SER A 175 -18.30 10.55 -3.59
N VAL A 176 -18.47 9.33 -4.10
CA VAL A 176 -17.38 8.43 -4.47
C VAL A 176 -17.38 8.21 -5.97
N THR A 177 -16.19 8.33 -6.57
CA THR A 177 -15.92 7.96 -7.97
C THR A 177 -14.83 6.87 -7.98
N SER A 178 -15.05 5.74 -8.64
CA SER A 178 -14.08 4.65 -8.78
C SER A 178 -13.67 4.47 -10.24
N TYR A 179 -12.36 4.36 -10.41
CA TYR A 179 -11.67 3.99 -11.64
C TYR A 179 -11.04 2.61 -11.44
N LEU A 180 -11.12 1.73 -12.44
CA LEU A 180 -10.58 0.39 -12.38
C LEU A 180 -9.65 0.17 -13.58
N PHE A 181 -8.35 0.11 -13.33
CA PHE A 181 -7.36 -0.08 -14.38
C PHE A 181 -6.95 -1.56 -14.44
N GLU A 182 -7.07 -2.13 -15.64
CA GLU A 182 -6.57 -3.47 -15.99
C GLU A 182 -5.26 -3.38 -16.78
N GLN A 183 -4.96 -4.35 -17.65
CA GLN A 183 -3.95 -4.17 -18.68
C GLN A 183 -4.30 -2.98 -19.58
N GLY A 184 -3.31 -2.16 -19.92
CA GLY A 184 -3.48 -0.94 -20.69
C GLY A 184 -2.22 -0.63 -21.46
N PRO A 185 -1.98 0.62 -21.88
CA PRO A 185 -0.76 1.03 -22.58
C PRO A 185 0.47 1.07 -21.65
N TRP A 186 0.44 0.30 -20.56
CA TRP A 186 1.45 0.27 -19.53
C TRP A 186 2.63 -0.55 -20.02
N HIS A 187 3.83 -0.02 -19.86
CA HIS A 187 5.07 -0.77 -20.07
C HIS A 187 5.81 -0.92 -18.74
N ASP A 188 6.52 -2.04 -18.60
CA ASP A 188 7.42 -2.23 -17.47
C ASP A 188 8.42 -1.05 -17.43
N GLY A 189 8.61 -0.48 -16.25
CA GLY A 189 9.40 0.73 -16.06
C GLY A 189 8.74 2.06 -16.39
N GLY A 190 7.49 2.06 -16.84
CA GLY A 190 6.70 3.27 -17.03
C GLY A 190 6.32 3.97 -15.72
N ARG A 191 6.08 5.28 -15.82
CA ARG A 191 5.69 6.14 -14.70
C ARG A 191 4.34 6.77 -14.98
N TYR A 192 3.29 6.23 -14.37
CA TYR A 192 1.92 6.67 -14.58
C TYR A 192 1.35 7.33 -13.33
N TYR A 193 0.52 8.33 -13.55
CA TYR A 193 -0.10 9.08 -12.48
C TYR A 193 -1.58 9.31 -12.76
N GLY A 194 -2.39 9.27 -11.71
CA GLY A 194 -3.74 9.82 -11.70
C GLY A 194 -3.66 11.28 -11.26
N LEU A 195 -3.93 12.21 -12.17
CA LEU A 195 -3.90 13.64 -11.91
C LEU A 195 -5.33 14.17 -11.77
N MET A 196 -5.67 14.63 -10.57
CA MET A 196 -6.90 15.39 -10.33
C MET A 196 -6.57 16.88 -10.36
N ARG A 197 -6.72 17.50 -11.53
CA ARG A 197 -6.40 18.93 -11.75
C ARG A 197 -7.32 19.86 -10.98
N GLN A 198 -8.62 19.54 -10.98
CA GLN A 198 -9.67 20.34 -10.35
C GLN A 198 -10.30 19.52 -9.22
N ALA A 199 -9.70 19.60 -8.04
CA ALA A 199 -10.27 18.98 -6.86
C ALA A 199 -11.60 19.69 -6.49
N PRO A 200 -12.66 18.94 -6.14
CA PRO A 200 -13.91 19.54 -5.66
C PRO A 200 -13.72 20.48 -4.46
N ALA A 201 -12.68 20.25 -3.66
CA ALA A 201 -12.18 21.18 -2.65
C ALA A 201 -10.68 20.95 -2.42
N GLY A 202 -9.96 22.02 -2.05
CA GLY A 202 -8.53 21.95 -1.74
C GLY A 202 -7.61 22.01 -2.96
N SER A 203 -6.37 21.55 -2.79
CA SER A 203 -5.34 21.56 -3.82
C SER A 203 -5.51 20.41 -4.83
N PRO A 204 -4.99 20.55 -6.06
CA PRO A 204 -4.87 19.42 -6.99
C PRO A 204 -4.09 18.24 -6.36
N LEU A 205 -4.45 17.03 -6.75
CA LEU A 205 -3.85 15.79 -6.24
C LEU A 205 -3.20 14.98 -7.36
N LEU A 206 -2.09 14.34 -7.05
CA LEU A 206 -1.35 13.45 -7.94
C LEU A 206 -1.17 12.08 -7.26
N ALA A 207 -1.83 11.05 -7.78
CA ALA A 207 -1.66 9.67 -7.32
C ALA A 207 -0.62 8.95 -8.16
N VAL A 208 0.37 8.30 -7.53
CA VAL A 208 1.33 7.44 -8.23
C VAL A 208 0.66 6.10 -8.50
N LEU A 209 0.50 5.73 -9.77
CA LEU A 209 -0.21 4.51 -10.15
C LEU A 209 0.77 3.34 -10.27
N PRO A 210 0.58 2.24 -9.53
CA PRO A 210 1.44 1.05 -9.59
C PRO A 210 1.10 0.19 -10.81
N LEU A 211 1.29 0.73 -12.01
CA LEU A 211 0.95 0.11 -13.29
C LEU A 211 2.20 -0.06 -14.18
N PRO A 212 2.32 -1.17 -14.94
CA PRO A 212 1.48 -2.36 -14.83
C PRO A 212 1.70 -3.10 -13.50
N TRP A 213 0.65 -3.77 -13.00
CA TRP A 213 0.78 -4.69 -11.87
C TRP A 213 0.65 -6.14 -12.34
N ARG A 214 1.54 -7.03 -11.90
CA ARG A 214 1.43 -8.48 -12.06
C ARG A 214 1.14 -9.12 -10.71
N GLN A 215 0.21 -10.06 -10.62
CA GLN A 215 -0.10 -10.67 -9.33
C GLN A 215 1.14 -11.35 -8.74
N ALA A 216 1.33 -11.21 -7.44
CA ALA A 216 2.51 -11.74 -6.74
C ALA A 216 2.53 -13.27 -6.66
N ASP A 217 1.40 -13.95 -6.91
CA ASP A 217 1.33 -15.41 -7.10
C ASP A 217 1.56 -15.84 -8.57
N LEU A 218 1.90 -14.87 -9.44
CA LEU A 218 2.18 -15.07 -10.86
C LEU A 218 0.98 -15.57 -11.68
N THR A 219 -0.26 -15.45 -11.19
CA THR A 219 -1.44 -15.94 -11.94
C THR A 219 -1.88 -15.03 -13.09
N GLY A 220 -1.28 -13.84 -13.24
CA GLY A 220 -1.53 -12.96 -14.37
C GLY A 220 -1.44 -11.47 -14.03
N PRO A 221 -2.06 -10.59 -14.83
CA PRO A 221 -2.15 -9.16 -14.51
C PRO A 221 -3.02 -8.93 -13.28
N GLY A 222 -2.64 -7.98 -12.43
CA GLY A 222 -3.50 -7.46 -11.36
C GLY A 222 -4.34 -6.28 -11.83
N LEU A 223 -5.39 -5.99 -11.07
CA LEU A 223 -6.22 -4.81 -11.26
C LEU A 223 -5.84 -3.72 -10.25
N VAL A 224 -5.90 -2.46 -10.66
CA VAL A 224 -5.65 -1.30 -9.81
C VAL A 224 -6.91 -0.46 -9.71
N ASP A 225 -7.47 -0.39 -8.52
CA ASP A 225 -8.65 0.38 -8.18
C ASP A 225 -8.21 1.75 -7.63
N VAL A 226 -8.72 2.83 -8.24
CA VAL A 226 -8.46 4.19 -7.79
C VAL A 226 -9.79 4.84 -7.43
N VAL A 227 -9.98 5.08 -6.15
CA VAL A 227 -11.17 5.74 -5.61
C VAL A 227 -10.87 7.18 -5.27
N VAL A 228 -11.72 8.08 -5.76
CA VAL A 228 -11.80 9.46 -5.31
C VAL A 228 -12.97 9.57 -4.35
N ASP A 229 -12.68 9.83 -3.08
CA ASP A 229 -13.64 10.09 -2.01
C ASP A 229 -13.70 11.60 -1.74
N ALA A 230 -14.84 12.20 -2.06
CA ALA A 230 -15.14 13.61 -1.81
C ALA A 230 -16.20 13.79 -0.71
N HIS A 231 -16.48 12.77 0.10
CA HIS A 231 -17.52 12.82 1.14
C HIS A 231 -17.29 13.98 2.13
N GLU A 232 -16.03 14.22 2.52
CA GLU A 232 -15.69 15.26 3.49
C GLU A 232 -15.86 16.68 2.96
N THR A 233 -15.98 16.89 1.65
CA THR A 233 -16.32 18.21 1.07
C THR A 233 -17.67 18.73 1.55
N ARG A 234 -18.56 17.83 2.01
CA ARG A 234 -19.87 18.17 2.55
C ARG A 234 -19.85 18.52 4.04
N ALA A 235 -18.76 18.20 4.75
CA ALA A 235 -18.67 18.41 6.18
C ALA A 235 -18.40 19.90 6.50
N LYS A 236 -19.13 20.47 7.47
CA LYS A 236 -18.85 21.82 7.97
C LYS A 236 -17.57 21.81 8.80
N GLY A 237 -16.51 22.46 8.32
CA GLY A 237 -15.24 22.66 9.05
C GLY A 237 -14.03 22.63 8.13
N ARG A 238 -12.90 23.23 8.54
CA ARG A 238 -11.64 23.07 7.83
C ARG A 238 -11.07 21.68 8.15
N ARG A 239 -11.05 20.80 7.16
CA ARG A 239 -10.30 19.53 7.22
C ARG A 239 -9.06 19.61 6.35
N GLU A 240 -8.04 18.87 6.76
CA GLU A 240 -6.73 18.87 6.10
C GLU A 240 -6.76 18.16 4.72
N TRP A 241 -7.66 17.17 4.56
CA TRP A 241 -7.81 16.35 3.34
C TRP A 241 -9.30 16.24 2.92
N PRO A 242 -9.89 17.32 2.38
CA PRO A 242 -11.32 17.35 2.05
C PRO A 242 -11.71 16.42 0.88
N VAL A 243 -10.72 16.07 0.05
CA VAL A 243 -10.82 15.04 -1.00
C VAL A 243 -9.67 14.07 -0.80
N ARG A 244 -9.94 12.78 -0.93
CA ARG A 244 -8.95 11.70 -0.83
C ARG A 244 -8.92 10.89 -2.11
N ILE A 245 -7.73 10.53 -2.54
CA ILE A 245 -7.54 9.50 -3.56
C ILE A 245 -6.94 8.28 -2.86
N SER A 246 -7.54 7.12 -3.06
CA SER A 246 -7.09 5.84 -2.54
C SER A 246 -6.78 4.89 -3.68
N VAL A 247 -5.55 4.40 -3.71
CA VAL A 247 -5.08 3.43 -4.71
C VAL A 247 -5.01 2.06 -4.05
N VAL A 248 -5.69 1.08 -4.62
CA VAL A 248 -5.75 -0.30 -4.13
C VAL A 248 -5.41 -1.24 -5.26
N VAL A 249 -4.47 -2.14 -5.01
CA VAL A 249 -4.18 -3.23 -5.94
C VAL A 249 -4.95 -4.47 -5.51
N ARG A 250 -5.70 -5.07 -6.43
CA ARG A 250 -6.41 -6.34 -6.23
C ARG A 250 -5.43 -7.51 -6.36
N ASP A 251 -4.60 -7.68 -5.34
CA ASP A 251 -3.59 -8.74 -5.25
C ASP A 251 -3.82 -9.57 -3.97
N ASN A 252 -3.97 -10.88 -4.16
CA ASN A 252 -4.35 -11.84 -3.13
C ASN A 252 -3.24 -12.08 -2.09
N VAL A 253 -1.97 -11.97 -2.51
CA VAL A 253 -0.82 -12.19 -1.63
C VAL A 253 -0.46 -10.89 -0.93
N MET A 254 -0.47 -9.78 -1.67
CA MET A 254 -0.03 -8.47 -1.18
C MET A 254 -1.03 -7.75 -0.27
N ALA A 255 -2.29 -8.17 -0.20
CA ALA A 255 -3.28 -7.53 0.66
C ALA A 255 -2.78 -7.32 2.10
N SER A 256 -2.17 -8.36 2.70
CA SER A 256 -1.61 -8.29 4.05
C SER A 256 -0.40 -7.35 4.17
N VAL A 257 0.47 -7.34 3.15
CA VAL A 257 1.62 -6.42 3.04
C VAL A 257 1.14 -4.97 2.96
N PHE A 258 0.15 -4.67 2.13
CA PHE A 258 -0.43 -3.33 2.03
C PHE A 258 -1.07 -2.87 3.34
N GLY A 259 -1.74 -3.79 4.03
CA GLY A 259 -2.27 -3.56 5.37
C GLY A 259 -1.21 -3.12 6.37
N TYR A 260 -0.10 -3.85 6.40
CA TYR A 260 1.05 -3.47 7.20
C TYR A 260 1.60 -2.09 6.81
N LEU A 261 1.79 -1.83 5.52
CA LEU A 261 2.35 -0.56 5.04
C LEU A 261 1.46 0.63 5.39
N ALA A 262 0.14 0.46 5.37
CA ALA A 262 -0.84 1.47 5.76
C ALA A 262 -0.88 1.69 7.29
N ALA A 263 -0.80 0.61 8.08
CA ALA A 263 -0.93 0.67 9.54
C ALA A 263 0.39 0.96 10.29
N GLY A 264 1.54 0.65 9.70
CA GLY A 264 2.85 0.71 10.36
C GLY A 264 3.03 -0.27 11.52
N ASP A 265 2.27 -1.38 11.53
CA ASP A 265 2.18 -2.33 12.64
C ASP A 265 3.30 -3.38 12.62
N LEU A 266 4.44 -3.10 13.28
CA LEU A 266 5.62 -3.99 13.35
C LEU A 266 5.29 -5.46 13.72
N PRO A 267 4.44 -5.75 14.72
CA PRO A 267 3.94 -7.10 15.00
C PRO A 267 3.34 -7.84 13.81
N THR A 268 2.61 -7.16 12.93
CA THR A 268 2.02 -7.75 11.72
C THR A 268 3.09 -7.99 10.66
N ALA A 269 4.10 -7.11 10.53
CA ALA A 269 5.20 -7.29 9.60
C ALA A 269 6.05 -8.55 9.84
N ALA A 270 6.32 -8.88 11.10
CA ALA A 270 7.06 -10.10 11.45
C ALA A 270 6.38 -11.38 10.91
N ARG A 271 5.08 -11.32 10.62
CA ARG A 271 4.26 -12.47 10.20
C ARG A 271 4.06 -12.58 8.70
N VAL A 272 4.25 -11.48 7.95
CA VAL A 272 4.23 -11.48 6.48
C VAL A 272 5.64 -11.53 5.88
N THR A 273 6.65 -11.81 6.72
CA THR A 273 8.08 -11.84 6.35
C THR A 273 8.40 -12.91 5.30
N GLU A 274 7.89 -14.14 5.42
CA GLU A 274 8.14 -15.21 4.43
C GLU A 274 7.62 -14.79 3.05
N THR A 275 6.38 -14.34 2.99
CA THR A 275 5.76 -13.77 1.79
C THR A 275 6.58 -12.62 1.20
N ALA A 276 7.10 -11.72 2.04
CA ALA A 276 7.94 -10.62 1.59
C ALA A 276 9.30 -11.07 1.04
N VAL A 277 9.89 -12.16 1.57
CA VAL A 277 11.11 -12.77 1.04
C VAL A 277 10.86 -13.38 -0.33
N ASP A 278 9.76 -14.11 -0.50
CA ASP A 278 9.38 -14.71 -1.79
C ASP A 278 9.20 -13.63 -2.88
N MET A 279 8.60 -12.49 -2.54
CA MET A 279 8.44 -11.35 -3.45
C MET A 279 9.77 -10.77 -3.89
N LEU A 280 10.72 -10.57 -2.97
CA LEU A 280 12.05 -10.10 -3.33
C LEU A 280 12.83 -11.12 -4.19
N TYR A 281 12.61 -12.41 -3.97
CA TYR A 281 13.16 -13.46 -4.81
C TYR A 281 12.62 -13.31 -6.25
N GLN A 282 11.30 -13.13 -6.39
CA GLN A 282 10.57 -12.98 -7.66
C GLN A 282 10.59 -11.56 -8.27
N LYS A 283 11.47 -10.66 -7.80
CA LYS A 283 11.53 -9.24 -8.24
C LYS A 283 11.57 -8.98 -9.74
N VAL A 284 12.06 -9.93 -10.54
CA VAL A 284 12.12 -9.79 -12.01
C VAL A 284 10.71 -9.83 -12.60
N GLU A 285 9.80 -10.61 -11.99
CA GLU A 285 8.41 -10.70 -12.42
C GLU A 285 7.58 -9.52 -11.92
N ASN A 286 7.76 -9.11 -10.67
CA ASN A 286 7.09 -7.92 -10.14
C ASN A 286 8.00 -7.08 -9.21
N PRO A 287 8.71 -6.07 -9.75
CA PRO A 287 9.57 -5.21 -8.95
C PRO A 287 8.81 -4.30 -7.98
N LEU A 288 7.54 -3.98 -8.24
CA LEU A 288 6.70 -3.19 -7.35
C LEU A 288 6.34 -4.01 -6.10
N ALA A 289 5.85 -5.26 -6.26
CA ALA A 289 5.59 -6.16 -5.14
C ALA A 289 6.86 -6.44 -4.33
N ALA A 290 7.99 -6.66 -5.01
CA ALA A 290 9.28 -6.84 -4.37
C ALA A 290 9.68 -5.63 -3.50
N ALA A 291 9.49 -4.40 -3.98
CA ALA A 291 9.72 -3.20 -3.17
C ALA A 291 8.75 -3.09 -1.99
N GLY A 292 7.47 -3.41 -2.19
CA GLY A 292 6.46 -3.47 -1.12
C GLY A 292 6.85 -4.44 0.00
N GLY A 293 7.26 -5.67 -0.37
CA GLY A 293 7.78 -6.66 0.57
C GLY A 293 9.07 -6.20 1.25
N ALA A 294 9.99 -5.58 0.53
CA ALA A 294 11.24 -5.06 1.09
C ALA A 294 11.02 -4.01 2.19
N TYR A 295 10.01 -3.14 2.08
CA TYR A 295 9.65 -2.20 3.15
C TYR A 295 9.20 -2.89 4.44
N VAL A 296 8.65 -4.11 4.36
CA VAL A 296 8.37 -4.95 5.54
C VAL A 296 9.69 -5.42 6.16
N LEU A 297 10.59 -5.95 5.33
CA LEU A 297 11.80 -6.62 5.75
C LEU A 297 12.82 -5.68 6.39
N VAL A 298 13.00 -4.47 5.85
CA VAL A 298 13.96 -3.49 6.39
C VAL A 298 13.55 -2.87 7.73
N GLN A 299 12.33 -3.13 8.18
CA GLN A 299 11.83 -2.71 9.49
C GLN A 299 11.95 -3.81 10.55
N GLN A 300 12.35 -5.03 10.17
CA GLN A 300 12.57 -6.11 11.11
C GLN A 300 13.93 -5.97 11.83
N PRO A 301 14.03 -6.42 13.08
CA PRO A 301 15.32 -6.63 13.72
C PRO A 301 16.13 -7.66 12.93
N ILE A 302 17.39 -7.35 12.65
CA ILE A 302 18.29 -8.23 11.90
C ILE A 302 19.47 -8.60 12.80
N ASP A 303 19.73 -9.90 12.92
CA ASP A 303 20.94 -10.40 13.58
C ASP A 303 22.15 -10.14 12.66
N PRO A 304 23.12 -9.29 13.07
CA PRO A 304 24.31 -9.04 12.27
C PRO A 304 25.19 -10.28 12.08
N ALA A 305 25.12 -11.28 12.97
CA ALA A 305 25.89 -12.52 12.84
C ALA A 305 25.32 -13.46 11.77
N HIS A 306 24.02 -13.33 11.47
CA HIS A 306 23.31 -14.17 10.51
C HIS A 306 22.46 -13.30 9.58
N PRO A 307 23.10 -12.53 8.67
CA PRO A 307 22.37 -11.65 7.77
C PRO A 307 21.42 -12.47 6.87
N PRO A 308 20.15 -12.05 6.73
CA PRO A 308 19.20 -12.75 5.88
C PRO A 308 19.65 -12.81 4.42
N ILE A 309 19.30 -13.92 3.75
CA ILE A 309 19.64 -14.17 2.33
C ILE A 309 19.12 -13.08 1.38
N TRP A 310 18.08 -12.34 1.78
CA TRP A 310 17.45 -11.32 0.96
C TRP A 310 18.20 -9.98 0.95
N VAL A 311 19.15 -9.74 1.86
CA VAL A 311 19.83 -8.43 1.98
C VAL A 311 20.51 -7.99 0.67
N PRO A 312 21.23 -8.84 -0.08
CA PRO A 312 21.80 -8.46 -1.38
C PRO A 312 20.76 -8.08 -2.42
N TRP A 313 19.51 -8.55 -2.28
CA TRP A 313 18.45 -8.27 -3.24
C TRP A 313 17.96 -6.81 -3.20
N LEU A 314 18.19 -6.09 -2.09
CA LEU A 314 17.92 -4.64 -2.03
C LEU A 314 18.80 -3.86 -3.01
N GLN A 315 20.08 -4.22 -3.09
CA GLN A 315 21.00 -3.61 -4.05
C GLN A 315 20.62 -3.99 -5.49
N ASN A 316 20.15 -5.23 -5.72
CA ASN A 316 19.61 -5.62 -7.02
C ASN A 316 18.37 -4.81 -7.39
N LEU A 317 17.46 -4.51 -6.44
CA LEU A 317 16.32 -3.64 -6.72
C LEU A 317 16.76 -2.26 -7.19
N ARG A 318 17.75 -1.66 -6.52
CA ARG A 318 18.31 -0.37 -6.93
C ARG A 318 18.95 -0.43 -8.31
N ASN A 319 19.72 -1.46 -8.61
CA ASN A 319 20.56 -1.54 -9.81
C ASN A 319 19.82 -2.05 -11.05
N TRP A 320 18.85 -2.96 -10.89
CA TRP A 320 18.16 -3.58 -12.03
C TRP A 320 16.92 -2.79 -12.45
N PHE A 321 16.34 -2.01 -11.53
CA PHE A 321 15.14 -1.21 -11.78
C PHE A 321 15.47 0.27 -11.56
N GLU A 322 16.27 0.83 -12.46
CA GLU A 322 16.73 2.22 -12.37
C GLU A 322 15.60 3.25 -12.46
N TRP A 323 14.41 2.86 -12.92
CA TRP A 323 13.20 3.68 -12.94
C TRP A 323 12.44 3.69 -11.59
N LEU A 324 12.80 2.80 -10.65
CA LEU A 324 12.10 2.59 -9.39
C LEU A 324 12.82 3.36 -8.25
N PRO A 325 12.21 4.43 -7.70
CA PRO A 325 12.78 5.15 -6.57
C PRO A 325 12.92 4.27 -5.33
N ASP A 326 11.89 3.45 -5.08
CA ASP A 326 11.77 2.62 -3.88
C ASP A 326 12.96 1.66 -3.69
N GLY A 327 13.49 1.08 -4.78
CA GLY A 327 14.69 0.24 -4.71
C GLY A 327 15.91 0.99 -4.18
N ALA A 328 16.12 2.24 -4.62
CA ALA A 328 17.20 3.09 -4.14
C ALA A 328 16.96 3.58 -2.69
N ILE A 329 15.72 3.84 -2.30
CA ILE A 329 15.36 4.19 -0.91
C ILE A 329 15.69 3.04 0.03
N LEU A 330 15.28 1.82 -0.32
CA LEU A 330 15.50 0.62 0.47
C LEU A 330 16.99 0.30 0.62
N ASP A 331 17.75 0.39 -0.47
CA ASP A 331 19.21 0.21 -0.45
C ASP A 331 19.90 1.29 0.41
N GLY A 332 19.47 2.56 0.27
CA GLY A 332 19.98 3.65 1.08
C GLY A 332 19.69 3.46 2.57
N TRP A 333 18.48 3.00 2.90
CA TRP A 333 18.08 2.68 4.26
C TRP A 333 18.90 1.51 4.83
N ALA A 334 19.18 0.48 4.02
CA ALA A 334 20.01 -0.64 4.42
C ALA A 334 21.46 -0.20 4.70
N HIS A 335 22.04 0.64 3.85
CA HIS A 335 23.35 1.23 4.09
C HIS A 335 23.39 2.11 5.34
N LEU A 336 22.36 2.92 5.58
CA LEU A 336 22.31 3.81 6.73
C LEU A 336 22.25 3.07 8.06
N ASN A 337 21.50 1.96 8.10
CA ASN A 337 21.27 1.18 9.33
C ASN A 337 22.18 -0.06 9.46
N GLY A 338 23.08 -0.30 8.50
CA GLY A 338 23.97 -1.46 8.53
C GLY A 338 23.23 -2.81 8.38
N ILE A 339 22.19 -2.85 7.54
CA ILE A 339 21.40 -4.06 7.33
C ILE A 339 22.23 -5.08 6.53
N GLY A 340 22.66 -6.13 7.23
CA GLY A 340 23.51 -7.21 6.72
C GLY A 340 24.86 -6.76 6.16
N ARG A 341 25.34 -5.58 6.57
CA ARG A 341 26.62 -4.97 6.17
C ARG A 341 27.02 -3.88 7.17
N SER A 342 28.27 -3.41 7.12
CA SER A 342 28.66 -2.23 7.90
C SER A 342 27.88 -0.98 7.46
N ALA A 343 27.41 -0.20 8.43
CA ALA A 343 26.74 1.07 8.14
C ALA A 343 27.65 1.99 7.32
N ASN A 344 27.10 2.60 6.27
CA ASN A 344 27.83 3.48 5.37
C ASN A 344 26.94 4.65 4.94
N VAL A 345 27.12 5.78 5.62
CA VAL A 345 26.30 6.99 5.40
C VAL A 345 26.51 7.59 4.01
N LYS A 346 27.71 7.47 3.43
CA LYS A 346 27.99 8.00 2.09
C LYS A 346 27.23 7.24 1.01
N GLU A 347 27.27 5.91 1.07
CA GLU A 347 26.50 5.05 0.16
C GLU A 347 25.00 5.24 0.35
N ALA A 348 24.56 5.38 1.61
CA ALA A 348 23.17 5.71 1.93
C ALA A 348 22.74 7.02 1.27
N SER A 349 23.55 8.07 1.41
CA SER A 349 23.23 9.37 0.82
C SER A 349 23.20 9.33 -0.70
N ALA A 350 24.14 8.64 -1.34
CA ALA A 350 24.15 8.50 -2.80
C ALA A 350 22.90 7.76 -3.30
N ALA A 351 22.47 6.72 -2.57
CA ALA A 351 21.25 5.98 -2.87
C ALA A 351 20.00 6.86 -2.73
N PHE A 352 19.89 7.66 -1.67
CA PHE A 352 18.75 8.56 -1.49
C PHE A 352 18.67 9.67 -2.54
N VAL A 353 19.81 10.24 -2.96
CA VAL A 353 19.83 11.22 -4.07
C VAL A 353 19.38 10.55 -5.37
N ALA A 354 19.91 9.36 -5.67
CA ALA A 354 19.47 8.58 -6.83
C ALA A 354 17.98 8.26 -6.77
N ALA A 355 17.42 7.97 -5.59
CA ALA A 355 15.98 7.75 -5.45
C ALA A 355 15.16 8.99 -5.89
N VAL A 356 15.58 10.19 -5.47
CA VAL A 356 14.90 11.43 -5.89
C VAL A 356 15.00 11.63 -7.40
N GLU A 357 16.16 11.40 -7.99
CA GLU A 357 16.36 11.53 -9.45
C GLU A 357 15.44 10.59 -10.26
N ARG A 358 15.00 9.48 -9.66
CA ARG A 358 14.05 8.53 -10.27
C ARG A 358 12.58 8.97 -10.16
N GLY A 359 12.28 9.93 -9.29
CA GLY A 359 10.96 10.52 -9.14
C GLY A 359 10.29 10.24 -7.79
N VAL A 360 8.96 10.42 -7.76
CA VAL A 360 8.13 10.20 -6.57
C VAL A 360 8.09 8.70 -6.23
N PRO A 361 8.31 8.26 -4.97
CA PRO A 361 8.20 6.84 -4.60
C PRO A 361 6.79 6.29 -4.85
N PHE A 362 6.68 5.01 -5.24
CA PHE A 362 5.37 4.36 -5.40
C PHE A 362 4.69 4.17 -4.04
N TYR A 363 5.44 3.83 -3.01
CA TYR A 363 4.92 3.60 -1.67
C TYR A 363 5.09 4.82 -0.77
N SER A 364 4.06 5.13 0.03
CA SER A 364 4.09 6.25 0.98
C SER A 364 5.14 6.04 2.08
N ALA A 365 5.40 4.78 2.45
CA ALA A 365 6.51 4.38 3.31
C ALA A 365 7.87 4.87 2.78
N GLY A 366 8.03 4.91 1.45
CA GLY A 366 9.21 5.45 0.78
C GLY A 366 9.40 6.94 1.04
N ALA A 367 8.34 7.74 0.99
CA ALA A 367 8.41 9.17 1.29
C ALA A 367 8.89 9.41 2.74
N ARG A 368 8.41 8.61 3.68
CA ARG A 368 8.85 8.65 5.09
C ARG A 368 10.32 8.27 5.24
N LEU A 369 10.72 7.09 4.75
CA LEU A 369 12.10 6.60 4.91
C LEU A 369 13.11 7.49 4.19
N LEU A 370 12.75 8.06 3.04
CA LEU A 370 13.58 8.99 2.30
C LEU A 370 13.82 10.28 3.09
N PHE A 371 12.77 10.89 3.64
CA PHE A 371 12.91 12.11 4.45
C PHE A 371 13.71 11.85 5.74
N GLU A 372 13.41 10.74 6.43
CA GLU A 372 14.14 10.35 7.64
C GLU A 372 15.61 10.04 7.35
N GLY A 373 15.88 9.29 6.28
CA GLY A 373 17.22 8.92 5.84
C GLY A 373 18.07 10.13 5.49
N LEU A 374 17.54 11.04 4.66
CA LEU A 374 18.24 12.28 4.31
C LEU A 374 18.43 13.22 5.52
N THR A 375 17.50 13.24 6.48
CA THR A 375 17.68 14.01 7.73
C THR A 375 18.86 13.47 8.55
N ARG A 376 18.99 12.14 8.65
CA ARG A 376 20.11 11.50 9.36
C ARG A 376 21.44 11.73 8.63
N VAL A 377 21.44 11.71 7.30
CA VAL A 377 22.62 12.09 6.49
C VAL A 377 22.99 13.55 6.73
N ASP A 378 22.01 14.46 6.74
CA ASP A 378 22.27 15.89 7.00
C ASP A 378 22.96 16.07 8.36
N ALA A 379 22.48 15.38 9.39
CA ALA A 379 23.06 15.38 10.73
C ALA A 379 24.47 14.78 10.80
N ALA A 380 24.85 13.89 9.88
CA ALA A 380 26.20 13.31 9.80
C ALA A 380 27.25 14.28 9.24
N GLY A 381 26.83 15.46 8.76
CA GLY A 381 27.71 16.55 8.33
C GLY A 381 28.01 16.58 6.82
N GLU A 382 28.70 17.64 6.40
CA GLU A 382 28.91 17.97 4.98
C GLU A 382 29.65 16.87 4.20
N ALA A 383 30.60 16.18 4.84
CA ALA A 383 31.36 15.09 4.22
C ALA A 383 30.49 13.89 3.78
N ALA A 384 29.25 13.79 4.29
CA ALA A 384 28.30 12.75 3.91
C ALA A 384 27.37 13.16 2.74
N ARG A 385 27.39 14.44 2.33
CA ARG A 385 26.44 15.02 1.37
C ARG A 385 27.05 15.04 -0.04
N PRO A 386 26.57 14.22 -0.99
CA PRO A 386 27.00 14.27 -2.37
C PRO A 386 26.37 15.46 -3.12
N PRO A 387 26.82 15.76 -4.36
CA PRO A 387 26.10 16.67 -5.26
C PRO A 387 24.62 16.28 -5.39
N GLY A 388 23.74 17.28 -5.48
CA GLY A 388 22.29 17.06 -5.55
C GLY A 388 21.61 16.79 -4.19
N PHE A 389 22.36 16.63 -3.10
CA PHE A 389 21.78 16.37 -1.77
C PHE A 389 20.80 17.45 -1.32
N ALA A 390 21.13 18.73 -1.50
CA ALA A 390 20.27 19.83 -1.07
C ALA A 390 18.91 19.81 -1.79
N ASP A 391 18.90 19.57 -3.10
CA ASP A 391 17.68 19.45 -3.91
C ASP A 391 16.88 18.20 -3.51
N ALA A 392 17.56 17.07 -3.29
CA ALA A 392 16.93 15.84 -2.82
C ALA A 392 16.27 16.01 -1.45
N PHE A 393 16.93 16.72 -0.53
CA PHE A 393 16.41 16.98 0.81
C PHE A 393 15.23 17.95 0.79
N ASP A 394 15.31 19.01 -0.02
CA ASP A 394 14.18 19.93 -0.24
C ASP A 394 12.96 19.20 -0.81
N PHE A 395 13.16 18.31 -1.78
CA PHE A 395 12.11 17.48 -2.33
C PHE A 395 11.51 16.53 -1.29
N ALA A 396 12.34 15.75 -0.58
CA ALA A 396 11.87 14.78 0.40
C ALA A 396 11.09 15.46 1.53
N ARG A 397 11.55 16.61 2.01
CA ARG A 397 10.84 17.44 2.99
C ARG A 397 9.50 17.93 2.46
N GLY A 398 9.47 18.46 1.23
CA GLY A 398 8.25 18.95 0.61
C GLY A 398 7.21 17.84 0.38
N LEU A 399 7.69 16.65 -0.01
CA LEU A 399 6.90 15.45 -0.24
C LEU A 399 6.30 14.93 1.07
N ALA A 400 7.10 14.79 2.14
CA ALA A 400 6.65 14.29 3.44
C ALA A 400 5.51 15.11 4.06
N LEU A 401 5.43 16.42 3.77
CA LEU A 401 4.35 17.30 4.23
C LEU A 401 3.05 17.18 3.41
N ARG A 402 3.09 16.47 2.28
CA ARG A 402 2.04 16.47 1.25
C ARG A 402 1.55 15.09 0.86
N VAL A 403 2.06 14.05 1.52
CA VAL A 403 1.64 12.66 1.33
C VAL A 403 0.83 12.21 2.54
N ASP A 404 -0.30 11.53 2.29
CA ASP A 404 -1.00 10.78 3.33
C ASP A 404 -0.30 9.42 3.50
N VAL A 405 0.39 9.25 4.63
CA VAL A 405 1.14 8.01 4.94
C VAL A 405 0.27 6.86 5.44
N ARG A 406 -1.05 7.06 5.58
CA ARG A 406 -2.01 6.03 6.07
C ARG A 406 -2.54 5.13 4.96
N GLN A 407 -2.03 5.28 3.75
CA GLN A 407 -2.34 4.42 2.62
C GLN A 407 -1.04 3.87 2.02
N PRO A 408 -1.06 2.68 1.40
CA PRO A 408 0.16 2.03 0.95
C PRO A 408 0.86 2.81 -0.18
N PHE A 409 0.10 3.36 -1.13
CA PHE A 409 0.64 4.06 -2.30
C PHE A 409 0.65 5.57 -2.15
N THR A 410 1.62 6.21 -2.79
CA THR A 410 1.83 7.65 -2.68
C THR A 410 0.76 8.46 -3.43
N VAL A 411 0.09 9.35 -2.70
CA VAL A 411 -0.73 10.42 -3.26
C VAL A 411 -0.22 11.76 -2.72
N VAL A 412 0.02 12.70 -3.61
CA VAL A 412 0.70 13.97 -3.32
C VAL A 412 -0.25 15.15 -3.55
N ARG A 413 -0.34 16.06 -2.58
CA ARG A 413 -0.93 17.41 -2.78
C ARG A 413 0.01 18.28 -3.59
N LEU A 414 -0.48 18.91 -4.64
CA LEU A 414 0.36 19.82 -5.45
C LEU A 414 0.46 21.23 -4.86
N GLY A 415 -0.58 21.70 -4.14
CA GLY A 415 -0.59 23.00 -3.44
C GLY A 415 -0.23 22.86 -1.97
#